data_AF-A0A3B8WHT3-F1
#
_entry.id   AF-A0A3B8WHT3-F1
#
_cell.length_a   1.000
_cell.length_b   1.000
_cell.length_c   1.000
_cell.angle_alpha   90.00
_cell.angle_beta   90.00
_cell.angle_gamma   90.00
#
_symmetry.space_group_name_H-M   'P 1'
#
loop_
_entity.id
_entity.type
_entity.pdbx_description
1 polymer ?
#
loop_
_entity_poly.entity_id
_entity_poly.type
_entity_poly.pdbx_seq_one_letter_code
_entity_poly.pdbx_strand_id
1 'polypeptide(L)' 'RNIPYVWVDMIEKGMSKQDIADRIGHPVYTVPQILVGSEYVGGFDDFSAYVRRHEAQTAS' A
#
# COMPACT_ATOMS: atom_id res chain seq x y z
N ARG A 1 -0.44 19.20 1.09
CA ARG A 1 0.11 18.62 -0.16
C ARG A 1 -0.95 17.70 -0.76
N ASN A 2 -1.23 17.81 -2.05
CA ASN A 2 -2.10 16.87 -2.75
C ASN A 2 -1.21 15.78 -3.37
N ILE A 3 -1.25 14.56 -2.84
CA ILE A 3 -0.45 13.43 -3.34
C ILE A 3 -1.36 12.62 -4.26
N PRO A 4 -0.99 12.36 -5.53
CA PRO A 4 -1.79 11.51 -6.39
C PRO A 4 -1.82 10.08 -5.83
N TYR A 5 -3.01 9.51 -5.71
CA TYR A 5 -3.20 8.12 -5.31
C TYR A 5 -4.36 7.49 -6.08
N VAL A 6 -4.35 6.17 -6.17
CA VAL A 6 -5.47 5.39 -6.70
C VAL A 6 -6.01 4.54 -5.56
N TRP A 7 -7.27 4.75 -5.20
CA TRP A 7 -7.99 3.85 -4.30
C TRP A 7 -8.58 2.70 -5.11
N VAL A 8 -8.35 1.48 -4.64
CA VAL A 8 -8.89 0.27 -5.25
C VAL A 8 -9.80 -0.40 -4.23
N ASP A 9 -11.11 -0.25 -4.40
CA ASP A 9 -12.08 -0.97 -3.58
C ASP A 9 -12.11 -2.43 -3.99
N MET A 10 -11.69 -3.31 -3.09
CA MET A 10 -11.63 -4.75 -3.38
C MET A 10 -13.02 -5.39 -3.47
N ILE A 11 -14.00 -4.88 -2.72
CA ILE A 11 -15.36 -5.44 -2.65
C ILE A 11 -16.10 -5.09 -3.94
N GLU A 12 -16.04 -3.83 -4.36
CA GLU A 12 -16.67 -3.37 -5.61
C GLU A 12 -16.11 -4.12 -6.84
N LYS A 13 -14.80 -4.41 -6.83
CA LYS A 13 -14.14 -5.16 -7.90
C LYS A 13 -14.29 -6.67 -7.79
N GLY A 14 -14.95 -7.18 -6.76
CA GLY A 14 -15.11 -8.62 -6.52
C GLY A 14 -13.78 -9.37 -6.31
N MET A 15 -12.74 -8.68 -5.83
CA MET A 15 -11.42 -9.26 -5.62
C MET A 15 -11.33 -9.94 -4.25
N SER A 16 -10.75 -11.12 -4.22
CA SER A 16 -10.37 -11.81 -2.99
C SER A 16 -9.00 -11.35 -2.49
N LYS A 17 -8.63 -11.76 -1.27
CA LYS A 17 -7.26 -11.55 -0.77
C LYS A 17 -6.21 -12.28 -1.60
N GLN A 18 -6.57 -13.44 -2.16
CA GLN A 18 -5.67 -14.21 -3.03
C GLN A 18 -5.40 -13.46 -4.33
N ASP A 19 -6.42 -12.85 -4.95
CA ASP A 19 -6.23 -12.06 -6.17
C ASP A 19 -5.28 -10.87 -5.94
N ILE A 20 -5.39 -10.22 -4.76
CA ILE A 20 -4.46 -9.15 -4.37
C ILE A 20 -3.05 -9.74 -4.20
N ALA A 21 -2.92 -10.86 -3.49
CA ALA A 21 -1.64 -11.52 -3.23
C ALA A 21 -0.91 -11.91 -4.54
N ASP A 22 -1.63 -12.50 -5.49
CA ASP A 22 -1.10 -12.90 -6.78
C ASP A 22 -0.65 -11.69 -7.62
N ARG A 23 -1.38 -10.57 -7.51
CA ARG A 23 -1.06 -9.34 -8.24
C ARG A 23 0.16 -8.61 -7.68
N ILE A 24 0.32 -8.58 -6.35
CA ILE A 24 1.42 -7.87 -5.69
C ILE A 24 2.65 -8.77 -5.48
N GLY A 25 2.51 -10.09 -5.57
CA GLY A 25 3.59 -11.06 -5.35
C GLY A 25 3.91 -11.33 -3.88
N HIS A 26 3.02 -10.98 -2.95
CA HIS A 26 3.22 -11.13 -1.51
C HIS A 26 1.94 -11.67 -0.82
N PRO A 27 2.05 -12.47 0.26
CA PRO A 27 0.89 -12.95 1.00
C PRO A 27 0.05 -11.80 1.57
N VAL A 28 -1.27 -11.90 1.45
CA VAL A 28 -2.22 -10.90 1.97
C VAL A 28 -3.16 -11.55 2.99
N TYR A 29 -2.99 -11.17 4.25
CA TYR A 29 -3.86 -11.65 5.34
C TYR A 29 -4.92 -10.62 5.74
N THR A 30 -4.58 -9.34 5.64
CA THR A 30 -5.42 -8.19 6.00
C THR A 30 -5.35 -7.12 4.92
N VAL A 31 -6.29 -6.19 4.94
CA VAL A 31 -6.28 -4.99 4.10
C VAL A 31 -6.28 -3.77 5.03
N PRO A 32 -5.77 -2.60 4.59
CA PRO A 32 -5.28 -2.25 3.24
C PRO A 32 -3.92 -2.86 2.86
N GLN A 33 -3.60 -2.86 1.57
CA GLN A 33 -2.28 -3.17 1.00
C GLN A 33 -1.82 -1.99 0.14
N ILE A 34 -0.61 -1.49 0.39
CA ILE A 34 -0.15 -0.19 -0.10
C ILE A 34 1.12 -0.33 -0.94
N LEU A 35 1.13 0.32 -2.10
CA LEU A 35 2.28 0.46 -2.97
C LEU A 35 2.58 1.95 -3.15
N VAL A 36 3.86 2.31 -3.20
CA VAL A 36 4.32 3.66 -3.56
C VAL A 36 5.09 3.55 -4.87
N GLY A 37 4.49 4.04 -5.96
CA GLY A 37 4.98 3.75 -7.30
C GLY A 37 4.91 2.25 -7.59
N SER A 38 6.07 1.63 -7.84
CA SER A 38 6.20 0.18 -8.04
C SER A 38 6.67 -0.58 -6.79
N GLU A 39 6.97 0.13 -5.70
CA GLU A 39 7.45 -0.49 -4.46
C GLU A 39 6.26 -0.97 -3.63
N TYR A 40 6.25 -2.24 -3.25
CA TYR A 40 5.33 -2.76 -2.26
C TYR A 40 5.77 -2.36 -0.86
N VAL A 41 4.93 -1.60 -0.16
CA VAL A 41 5.22 -1.08 1.17
C VAL A 41 4.69 -2.01 2.27
N GLY A 42 3.50 -2.59 2.07
CA GLY A 42 2.84 -3.44 3.06
C GLY A 42 1.49 -2.92 3.52
N GLY A 43 1.17 -3.16 4.78
CA GLY A 43 -0.07 -2.72 5.40
C GLY A 43 -0.04 -1.27 5.88
N PHE A 44 -1.05 -0.88 6.65
CA PHE A 44 -1.13 0.46 7.23
C PHE A 44 0.07 0.82 8.14
N ASP A 45 0.51 -0.12 8.98
CA ASP A 45 1.61 0.11 9.91
C ASP A 45 2.94 0.34 9.17
N ASP A 46 3.20 -0.47 8.13
CA ASP A 46 4.37 -0.34 7.28
C ASP A 46 4.38 1.01 6.54
N PHE A 47 3.23 1.41 6.01
CA PHE A 47 3.08 2.70 5.33
C PHE A 47 3.25 3.88 6.29
N SER A 48 2.70 3.79 7.50
CA SER A 48 2.89 4.81 8.54
C SER A 48 4.38 4.98 8.87
N ALA A 49 5.13 3.88 8.96
CA ALA A 49 6.57 3.92 9.16
C ALA A 49 7.32 4.46 7.93
N TYR A 50 6.91 4.08 6.71
CA TYR A 50 7.45 4.59 5.45
C TYR A 50 7.34 6.12 5.36
N VAL A 51 6.16 6.69 5.63
CA VAL A 51 5.94 8.14 5.60
C VAL A 51 6.83 8.86 6.61
N ARG A 52 6.92 8.38 7.86
CA ARG A 52 7.80 8.98 8.88
C ARG A 52 9.26 8.99 8.46
N ARG A 53 9.76 7.91 7.86
CA ARG A 53 11.15 7.85 7.34
C ARG A 53 11.35 8.85 6.19
N HIS A 54 10.41 8.92 5.26
CA HIS A 54 10.50 9.82 4.12
C HIS A 54 10.42 11.29 4.57
N GLU A 55 9.57 11.63 5.54
CA GLU A 55 9.50 12.97 6.12
C GLU A 55 10.84 13.36 6.75
N ALA A 56 11.42 12.47 7.57
CA ALA A 56 12.72 12.70 8.19
C ALA A 56 13.84 12.91 7.16
N GLN A 57 13.85 12.16 6.06
CA GLN A 57 14.83 12.30 4.96
C GLN A 57 14.67 13.60 4.17
N THR A 58 13.44 14.10 4.01
CA THR A 58 13.20 15.36 3.27
C THR A 58 13.40 16.61 4.12
N ALA A 59 13.50 16.46 5.45
CA ALA A 59 13.75 17.54 6.38
C ALA A 59 15.25 17.78 6.65
N SER A 60 16.11 16.84 6.22
CA SER A 60 17.58 16.93 6.25
C SER A 60 18.14 17.45 4.93
#